data_AF-A0A3S4U9N7-F1
#
_entry.id   AF-A0A3S4U9N7-F1
#
_cell.length_a   1.000
_cell.length_b   1.000
_cell.length_c   1.000
_cell.angle_alpha   90.00
_cell.angle_beta   90.00
_cell.angle_gamma   90.00
#
_symmetry.space_group_name_H-M   'P 1'
#
loop_
_entity.id
_entity.type
_entity.pdbx_description
1 polymer ?
#
loop_
_entity_poly.entity_id
_entity_poly.type
_entity_poly.pdbx_seq_one_letter_code
_entity_poly.pdbx_strand_id
1 'polypeptide(L)'
;MGQNIKYDLTILARNGIEVQGVAFDTMLESYVLDSTGRHNMDDLAKRYLGHQTISFEDIAGKGKNQLTFNQIPLEQASEYAAEDADITMKLQQVLWQNYSKHQV
;
A
#
# COMPACT_ATOMS: atom_id res chain seq x y z
N MET A 1 1.81 -3.34 -9.99
CA MET A 1 2.34 -3.48 -8.62
C MET A 1 1.45 -2.68 -7.70
N GLY A 2 1.25 -3.14 -6.46
CA GLY A 2 0.34 -2.50 -5.51
C GLY A 2 0.53 -3.06 -4.10
N GLN A 3 -0.15 -2.48 -3.11
CA GLN A 3 -0.27 -3.04 -1.76
C GLN A 3 -1.71 -3.56 -1.60
N ASN A 4 -1.90 -4.86 -1.35
CA ASN A 4 -3.24 -5.48 -1.26
C ASN A 4 -4.10 -5.18 -2.51
N ILE A 5 -3.53 -5.44 -3.69
CA ILE A 5 -4.05 -5.02 -4.99
C ILE A 5 -5.44 -5.60 -5.31
N LYS A 6 -5.82 -6.69 -4.63
CA LYS A 6 -7.17 -7.26 -4.66
C LYS A 6 -8.26 -6.20 -4.44
N TYR A 7 -8.01 -5.23 -3.55
CA TYR A 7 -8.96 -4.15 -3.30
C TYR A 7 -9.17 -3.30 -4.56
N ASP A 8 -8.08 -2.81 -5.17
CA ASP A 8 -8.11 -2.00 -6.40
C ASP A 8 -8.78 -2.74 -7.55
N LEU A 9 -8.43 -4.02 -7.74
CA LEU A 9 -9.04 -4.89 -8.75
C LEU A 9 -10.56 -5.00 -8.56
N THR A 10 -11.02 -5.12 -7.32
CA THR A 10 -12.46 -5.20 -7.01
C THR A 10 -13.16 -3.89 -7.34
N ILE A 11 -12.56 -2.74 -7.00
CA ILE A 11 -13.13 -1.41 -7.31
C ILE A 11 -13.19 -1.19 -8.83
N LEU A 12 -12.14 -1.55 -9.57
CA LEU A 12 -12.09 -1.38 -11.01
C LEU A 12 -13.05 -2.33 -11.74
N ALA A 13 -13.16 -3.59 -11.31
CA ALA A 13 -14.11 -4.55 -11.85
C ALA A 13 -15.57 -4.11 -11.67
N ARG A 14 -15.91 -3.48 -10.54
CA ARG A 14 -17.24 -2.88 -10.31
C ARG A 14 -17.57 -1.75 -11.29
N ASN A 15 -16.54 -1.14 -11.89
CA ASN A 15 -16.67 -0.11 -12.92
C ASN A 15 -16.43 -0.68 -14.34
N GLY A 16 -16.51 -2.00 -14.52
CA GLY A 16 -16.37 -2.66 -15.82
C GLY A 16 -14.95 -2.71 -16.37
N ILE A 17 -13.94 -2.44 -15.53
CA ILE A 17 -12.53 -2.44 -15.92
C ILE A 17 -11.88 -3.74 -15.45
N GLU A 18 -11.41 -4.54 -16.40
CA GLU A 18 -10.62 -5.74 -16.13
C GLU A 18 -9.12 -5.40 -16.21
N VAL A 19 -8.48 -5.31 -15.05
CA VAL A 19 -7.04 -5.02 -14.98
C VAL A 19 -6.23 -6.29 -15.26
N GLN A 20 -5.30 -6.18 -16.20
CA GLN A 20 -4.35 -7.24 -16.55
C GLN A 20 -2.93 -6.89 -16.07
N GLY A 21 -2.03 -7.86 -16.05
CA GLY A 21 -0.61 -7.61 -15.79
C GLY A 21 -0.28 -7.27 -14.33
N VAL A 22 -1.08 -7.76 -13.38
CA VAL A 22 -0.78 -7.66 -11.96
C VAL A 22 0.40 -8.57 -11.63
N ALA A 23 1.60 -8.00 -11.61
CA ALA A 23 2.83 -8.75 -11.40
C ALA A 23 3.28 -8.84 -9.92
N PHE A 24 2.96 -7.83 -9.10
CA PHE A 24 3.51 -7.69 -7.75
C PHE A 24 2.48 -7.14 -6.77
N ASP A 25 2.48 -7.68 -5.55
CA ASP A 25 1.73 -7.18 -4.39
C ASP A 25 2.66 -7.16 -3.16
N THR A 26 3.00 -5.97 -2.65
CA THR A 26 3.99 -5.80 -1.56
C THR A 26 3.57 -6.48 -0.26
N MET A 27 2.27 -6.62 -0.01
CA MET A 27 1.76 -7.36 1.14
C MET A 27 2.13 -8.85 1.03
N LEU A 28 1.93 -9.43 -0.17
CA LEU A 28 2.23 -10.84 -0.43
C LEU A 28 3.74 -11.07 -0.54
N GLU A 29 4.49 -10.17 -1.17
CA GLU A 29 5.95 -10.23 -1.22
C GLU A 29 6.54 -10.27 0.19
N SER A 30 6.08 -9.39 1.08
CA SER A 30 6.52 -9.40 2.48
C SER A 30 6.12 -10.68 3.20
N TYR A 31 4.88 -11.16 3.03
CA TYR A 31 4.38 -12.37 3.67
C TYR A 31 5.15 -13.64 3.25
N VAL A 32 5.52 -13.74 1.96
CA VAL A 32 6.29 -14.88 1.45
C VAL A 32 7.73 -14.87 1.97
N LEU A 33 8.32 -13.69 2.15
CA LEU A 33 9.67 -13.55 2.73
C LEU A 33 9.71 -13.94 4.21
N ASP A 34 8.72 -13.49 4.98
CA ASP A 34 8.54 -13.83 6.39
C ASP A 34 7.06 -13.68 6.72
N SER A 35 6.37 -14.76 7.04
CA SER A 35 4.94 -14.72 7.34
C SER A 35 4.60 -14.14 8.72
N THR A 36 5.60 -13.80 9.53
CA THR A 36 5.41 -13.32 10.90
C THR A 36 5.23 -11.80 10.98
N GLY A 37 4.37 -11.37 11.90
CA GLY A 37 4.08 -9.96 12.12
C GLY A 37 3.01 -9.39 11.20
N ARG A 38 3.00 -8.06 11.05
CA ARG A 38 2.04 -7.32 10.23
C ARG A 38 2.64 -6.95 8.88
N HIS A 39 1.81 -7.00 7.83
CA HIS A 39 2.18 -6.70 6.43
C HIS A 39 1.36 -5.55 5.84
N ASN A 40 0.78 -4.68 6.68
CA ASN A 40 0.19 -3.43 6.21
C ASN A 40 1.30 -2.45 5.82
N MET A 41 0.96 -1.48 4.96
CA MET A 41 1.95 -0.58 4.38
C MET A 41 2.72 0.23 5.42
N ASP A 42 2.04 0.75 6.45
CA ASP A 42 2.66 1.59 7.49
C ASP A 42 3.74 0.81 8.26
N ASP A 43 3.42 -0.42 8.68
CA ASP A 43 4.37 -1.30 9.38
C ASP A 43 5.55 -1.70 8.48
N LEU A 44 5.30 -1.91 7.17
CA LEU A 44 6.35 -2.24 6.21
C LEU A 44 7.25 -1.04 5.90
N ALA A 45 6.67 0.14 5.66
CA ALA A 45 7.40 1.39 5.40
C ALA A 45 8.32 1.72 6.57
N LYS A 46 7.82 1.60 7.80
CA LYS A 46 8.63 1.81 9.00
C LYS A 46 9.77 0.80 9.12
N ARG A 47 9.50 -0.48 8.86
CA ARG A 47 10.48 -1.57 9.00
C ARG A 47 11.59 -1.51 7.95
N TYR A 48 11.23 -1.32 6.68
CA TYR A 48 12.16 -1.46 5.57
C TYR A 48 12.72 -0.14 5.07
N LEU A 49 11.98 0.96 5.22
CA LEU A 49 12.36 2.28 4.72
C LEU A 49 12.70 3.27 5.84
N GLY A 50 12.41 2.93 7.10
CA GLY A 50 12.52 3.87 8.22
C GLY A 50 11.56 5.05 8.11
N HIS A 51 10.49 4.91 7.31
CA HIS A 51 9.55 5.97 6.97
C HIS A 51 8.24 5.80 7.73
N GLN A 52 7.72 6.88 8.29
CA GLN A 52 6.38 6.92 8.88
C GLN A 52 5.42 7.52 7.85
N THR A 53 4.53 6.70 7.34
CA THR A 53 3.47 7.10 6.40
C THR A 53 2.41 7.97 7.07
N ILE A 54 1.74 8.79 6.26
CA ILE A 54 0.51 9.50 6.57
C ILE A 54 -0.58 8.46 6.78
N SER A 55 -1.16 8.40 7.97
CA SER A 55 -2.26 7.48 8.21
C SER A 55 -3.57 8.04 7.65
N PHE A 56 -4.51 7.16 7.29
CA PHE A 56 -5.83 7.61 6.87
C PHE A 56 -6.53 8.45 7.96
N GLU A 57 -6.26 8.17 9.23
CA GLU A 57 -6.79 8.95 10.34
C GLU A 57 -6.23 10.38 10.42
N ASP A 58 -5.03 10.63 9.87
CA ASP A 58 -4.44 11.98 9.85
C ASP A 58 -5.19 12.91 8.88
N ILE A 59 -5.73 12.37 7.78
CA ILE A 59 -6.48 13.14 6.77
C ILE A 59 -8.00 13.06 6.93
N ALA A 60 -8.51 11.96 7.48
CA ALA A 60 -9.94 11.70 7.60
C ALA A 60 -10.47 11.89 9.02
N GLY A 61 -9.60 12.03 10.01
CA GLY A 61 -9.99 12.02 11.43
C GLY A 61 -10.34 10.62 11.94
N LYS A 62 -10.99 10.55 13.10
CA LYS A 62 -11.29 9.29 13.81
C LYS A 62 -12.73 9.21 14.31
N GLY A 63 -13.19 7.99 14.56
CA GLY A 63 -14.47 7.72 15.21
C GLY A 63 -15.69 8.05 14.35
N LYS A 64 -16.82 8.37 14.98
CA LYS A 64 -18.11 8.58 14.29
C LYS A 64 -18.13 9.73 13.29
N ASN A 65 -17.22 10.69 13.43
CA ASN A 65 -17.10 11.86 12.56
C ASN A 65 -15.95 11.72 11.56
N GLN A 66 -15.38 10.51 11.42
CA GLN A 66 -14.36 10.25 10.40
C GLN A 66 -14.96 10.51 9.01
N LEU A 67 -14.23 11.31 8.22
CA LEU A 67 -14.60 11.67 6.87
C LEU A 67 -14.43 10.49 5.93
N THR A 68 -15.24 10.48 4.88
CA THR A 68 -15.02 9.62 3.71
C THR A 68 -14.07 10.31 2.74
N PHE A 69 -13.34 9.55 1.92
CA PHE A 69 -12.24 10.08 1.09
C PHE A 69 -12.67 11.23 0.16
N ASN A 70 -13.90 11.21 -0.34
CA ASN A 70 -14.48 12.28 -1.18
C ASN A 70 -14.80 13.58 -0.42
N GLN A 71 -14.70 13.60 0.91
CA GLN A 71 -14.90 14.78 1.76
C GLN A 71 -13.57 15.42 2.18
N ILE A 72 -12.43 14.79 1.85
CA ILE A 72 -11.10 15.26 2.20
C ILE A 72 -10.67 16.35 1.22
N PRO A 73 -10.01 17.43 1.67
CA PRO A 73 -9.45 18.44 0.77
C PRO A 73 -8.52 17.81 -0.27
N LEU A 74 -8.61 18.27 -1.52
CA LEU A 74 -7.88 17.68 -2.65
C LEU A 74 -6.37 17.58 -2.41
N GLU A 75 -5.77 18.62 -1.82
CA GLU A 75 -4.33 18.66 -1.55
C GLU A 75 -3.90 17.52 -0.60
N GLN A 76 -4.59 17.37 0.53
CA GLN A 76 -4.32 16.30 1.51
C GLN A 76 -4.60 14.91 0.93
N ALA A 77 -5.70 14.76 0.21
CA ALA A 77 -6.05 13.50 -0.45
C ALA A 77 -4.99 13.10 -1.50
N SER A 78 -4.46 14.09 -2.24
CA SER A 78 -3.43 13.87 -3.26
C SER A 78 -2.10 13.48 -2.64
N GLU A 79 -1.68 14.15 -1.56
CA GLU A 79 -0.43 13.85 -0.86
C GLU A 79 -0.46 12.43 -0.26
N TYR A 80 -1.54 12.08 0.43
CA TYR A 80 -1.74 10.72 0.97
C TYR A 80 -1.72 9.65 -0.15
N ALA A 81 -2.52 9.84 -1.20
CA ALA A 81 -2.60 8.84 -2.28
C ALA A 81 -1.29 8.73 -3.08
N ALA A 82 -0.56 9.84 -3.24
CA ALA A 82 0.74 9.83 -3.90
C ALA A 82 1.81 9.14 -3.03
N GLU A 83 1.77 9.36 -1.72
CA GLU A 83 2.66 8.67 -0.79
C GLU A 83 2.42 7.15 -0.82
N ASP A 84 1.16 6.69 -0.77
CA ASP A 84 0.82 5.27 -0.87
C ASP A 84 1.46 4.61 -2.10
N ALA A 85 1.38 5.28 -3.27
CA ALA A 85 1.96 4.79 -4.51
C ALA A 85 3.50 4.77 -4.48
N ASP A 86 4.13 5.86 -3.99
CA ASP A 86 5.59 5.98 -3.92
C ASP A 86 6.19 4.98 -2.92
N ILE A 87 5.60 4.85 -1.73
CA ILE A 87 6.02 3.91 -0.70
C ILE A 87 5.83 2.47 -1.17
N THR A 88 4.72 2.15 -1.83
CA THR A 88 4.52 0.82 -2.42
C THR A 88 5.62 0.49 -3.43
N MET A 89 6.00 1.44 -4.30
CA MET A 89 7.09 1.24 -5.26
C MET A 89 8.43 1.00 -4.55
N LYS A 90 8.78 1.83 -3.56
CA LYS A 90 10.03 1.68 -2.78
C LYS A 90 10.06 0.37 -2.01
N LEU A 91 8.95 -0.04 -1.40
CA LEU A 91 8.84 -1.31 -0.71
C LEU A 91 9.07 -2.48 -1.65
N GLN A 92 8.43 -2.49 -2.82
CA GLN A 92 8.62 -3.56 -3.80
C GLN A 92 10.09 -3.70 -4.20
N GLN A 93 10.79 -2.59 -4.45
CA GLN A 93 12.21 -2.62 -4.82
C GLN A 93 13.07 -3.28 -3.73
N VAL A 94 12.82 -2.94 -2.45
CA VAL A 94 13.56 -3.50 -1.32
C VAL A 94 13.22 -4.98 -1.09
N LEU A 95 11.93 -5.33 -1.11
CA LEU A 95 11.46 -6.70 -0.93
C LEU A 95 11.96 -7.62 -2.05
N TRP A 96 11.91 -7.16 -3.30
CA TRP A 96 12.41 -7.89 -4.46
C TRP A 96 13.91 -8.17 -4.39
N GLN A 97 14.70 -7.18 -3.96
CA GLN A 97 16.14 -7.37 -3.72
C GLN A 97 16.41 -8.41 -2.64
N ASN A 98 15.61 -8.42 -1.57
CA ASN A 98 15.74 -9.41 -0.50
C ASN A 98 15.36 -10.81 -0.98
N TYR A 99 14.29 -10.94 -1.78
CA TYR A 99 13.89 -12.22 -2.36
C TYR A 99 14.99 -12.82 -3.26
N SER A 100 15.59 -11.99 -4.12
CA SER A 100 16.65 -12.43 -5.03
C SER A 100 17.90 -12.95 -4.31
N LYS A 101 18.17 -12.48 -3.08
CA LYS A 101 19.31 -12.93 -2.27
C LYS A 101 19.08 -14.30 -1.59
N HIS A 102 17.84 -14.74 -1.44
CA HIS A 102 17.50 -16.01 -0.79
C HIS A 102 17.41 -17.19 -1.76
N GLN A 103 17.54 -16.95 -3.07
CA GLN A 103 17.58 -18.01 -4.09
C GLN A 103 19.01 -18.46 -4.45
N VAL A 104 19.99 -18.18 -3.58
CA VAL A 104 21.41 -18.57 -3.75
C VAL A 104 21.78 -19.67 -2.76
#